data_AF-X1NTP9-F1
#
_entry.id   AF-X1NTP9-F1
#
_cell.length_a   1.000
_cell.length_b   1.000
_cell.length_c   1.000
_cell.angle_alpha   90.00
_cell.angle_beta   90.00
_cell.angle_gamma   90.00
#
_symmetry.space_group_name_H-M   'P 1'
#
loop_
_entity.id
_entity.type
_entity.pdbx_description
1 polymer ?
#
loop_
_entity_poly.entity_id
_entity_poly.type
_entity_poly.pdbx_seq_one_letter_code
_entity_poly.pdbx_strand_id
1 'polypeptide(L)'
;RRIEANLEKLSKEIEAEEAGLETLKAGSSDYLAQVKEIFQKQASLRADTEYYKREIALKERRMVEGLYEDILREIGEVAKQKDLDLVFERSEPELSALGPQELDATISTHKLLYSGDCLDITDEVMARVDAKK
;
A
#
# COMPACT_ATOMS: atom_id res chain seq x y z
N ARG A 1 -1.07 -15.72 5.04
CA ARG A 1 -2.35 -15.30 5.69
C ARG A 1 -3.48 -16.28 5.28
N ARG A 2 -4.57 -16.44 6.06
CA ARG A 2 -5.67 -17.40 5.74
C ARG A 2 -6.28 -17.18 4.34
N ILE A 3 -6.35 -15.93 3.90
CA ILE A 3 -6.90 -15.53 2.60
C ILE A 3 -5.99 -15.95 1.44
N GLU A 4 -4.68 -15.66 1.53
CA GLU A 4 -3.70 -16.09 0.53
C GLU A 4 -3.70 -17.62 0.37
N ALA A 5 -3.76 -18.35 1.48
CA ALA A 5 -3.84 -19.81 1.46
C ALA A 5 -5.13 -20.33 0.79
N ASN A 6 -6.26 -19.63 0.96
CA ASN A 6 -7.52 -20.01 0.33
C ASN A 6 -7.51 -19.73 -1.19
N LEU A 7 -6.95 -18.59 -1.62
CA LEU A 7 -6.80 -18.26 -3.05
C LEU A 7 -5.82 -19.22 -3.73
N GLU A 8 -4.71 -19.54 -3.07
CA GLU A 8 -3.73 -20.50 -3.56
C GLU A 8 -4.32 -21.91 -3.68
N LYS A 9 -5.10 -22.34 -2.68
CA LYS A 9 -5.83 -23.61 -2.73
C LYS A 9 -6.77 -23.66 -3.93
N LEU A 10 -7.58 -22.61 -4.15
CA LEU A 10 -8.51 -22.55 -5.27
C LEU A 10 -7.77 -22.53 -6.63
N SER A 11 -6.62 -21.85 -6.72
CA SER A 11 -5.75 -21.90 -7.92
C SER A 11 -5.29 -23.32 -8.21
N LYS A 12 -4.78 -24.04 -7.20
CA LYS A 12 -4.32 -25.44 -7.37
C LYS A 12 -5.45 -26.40 -7.72
N GLU A 13 -6.66 -26.18 -7.20
CA GLU A 13 -7.84 -26.96 -7.57
C GLU A 13 -8.19 -26.74 -9.05
N ILE A 14 -8.18 -25.49 -9.52
CA ILE A 14 -8.39 -25.16 -10.94
C ILE A 14 -7.32 -25.83 -11.83
N GLU A 15 -6.04 -25.73 -11.45
CA GLU A 15 -4.92 -26.34 -12.21
C GLU A 15 -5.07 -27.87 -12.30
N ALA A 16 -5.47 -28.52 -11.20
CA ALA A 16 -5.70 -29.97 -11.18
C ALA A 16 -6.90 -30.38 -12.06
N GLU A 17 -7.97 -29.58 -12.07
CA GLU A 17 -9.15 -29.81 -12.89
C GLU A 17 -8.88 -29.57 -14.38
N GLU A 18 -8.07 -28.56 -14.72
CA GLU A 18 -7.59 -28.31 -16.08
C GLU A 18 -6.74 -29.47 -16.59
N ALA A 19 -5.83 -30.01 -15.77
CA ALA A 19 -5.08 -31.22 -16.12
C ALA A 19 -5.99 -32.44 -16.30
N GLY A 20 -7.06 -32.54 -15.51
CA GLY A 20 -8.08 -33.59 -15.63
C GLY A 20 -8.83 -33.57 -16.97
N LEU A 21 -8.98 -32.40 -17.61
CA LEU A 21 -9.63 -32.29 -18.92
C LEU A 21 -8.91 -33.08 -20.02
N GLU A 22 -7.59 -33.26 -19.93
CA GLU A 22 -6.81 -34.02 -20.91
C GLU A 22 -7.23 -35.50 -20.99
N THR A 23 -7.83 -36.01 -19.91
CA THR A 23 -8.31 -37.40 -19.82
C THR A 23 -9.74 -37.57 -20.34
N LEU A 24 -10.47 -36.46 -20.54
CA LEU A 24 -11.86 -36.47 -20.99
C LEU A 24 -11.94 -36.33 -22.52
N LYS A 25 -12.94 -37.00 -23.10
CA LYS A 25 -13.20 -36.84 -24.55
C LYS A 25 -13.73 -35.44 -24.83
N ALA A 26 -13.03 -34.67 -25.64
CA ALA A 26 -13.45 -33.33 -26.05
C ALA A 26 -14.87 -33.33 -26.64
N GLY A 27 -15.69 -32.36 -26.21
CA GLY A 27 -17.08 -32.22 -26.65
C GLY A 27 -18.07 -33.22 -26.03
N SER A 28 -17.62 -34.12 -25.15
CA SER A 28 -18.52 -34.94 -24.32
C SER A 28 -19.26 -34.10 -23.29
N SER A 29 -20.37 -34.63 -22.75
CA SER A 29 -21.13 -33.98 -21.67
C SER A 29 -20.27 -33.72 -20.44
N ASP A 30 -19.45 -34.70 -20.04
CA ASP A 30 -18.58 -34.62 -18.87
C ASP A 30 -17.49 -33.55 -19.06
N TYR A 31 -16.91 -33.47 -20.26
CA TYR A 31 -15.97 -32.41 -20.62
C TYR A 31 -16.62 -31.03 -20.51
N LEU A 32 -17.81 -30.84 -21.07
CA LEU A 32 -18.52 -29.56 -21.00
C LEU A 32 -18.92 -29.17 -19.57
N ALA A 33 -19.31 -30.15 -18.74
CA ALA A 33 -19.60 -29.93 -17.34
C ALA A 33 -18.35 -29.49 -16.56
N GLN A 34 -17.22 -30.17 -16.76
CA GLN A 34 -15.95 -29.83 -16.14
C GLN A 34 -15.44 -28.45 -16.56
N VAL A 35 -15.53 -28.14 -17.87
CA VAL A 35 -15.16 -26.81 -18.40
C VAL A 35 -16.02 -25.71 -17.76
N LYS A 36 -17.33 -25.93 -17.62
CA LYS A 36 -18.21 -24.97 -16.94
C LYS A 36 -17.81 -24.75 -15.49
N GLU A 37 -17.48 -25.81 -14.76
CA GLU A 37 -17.05 -25.73 -13.37
C GLU A 37 -15.73 -24.96 -13.22
N ILE A 38 -14.74 -25.26 -14.07
CA ILE A 38 -13.47 -24.52 -14.14
C ILE A 38 -13.72 -23.04 -14.40
N PHE A 39 -14.56 -22.69 -15.37
CA PHE A 39 -14.90 -21.29 -15.65
C PHE A 39 -15.55 -20.58 -14.46
N GLN A 40 -16.43 -21.27 -13.72
CA GLN A 40 -17.05 -20.71 -12.51
C GLN A 40 -16.01 -20.47 -11.41
N LYS A 41 -15.09 -21.42 -11.19
CA LYS A 41 -14.01 -21.28 -10.21
C LYS A 41 -13.03 -20.17 -10.59
N GLN A 42 -12.65 -20.08 -11.86
CA GLN A 42 -11.82 -18.99 -12.38
C GLN A 42 -12.49 -17.62 -12.24
N ALA A 43 -13.81 -17.54 -12.41
CA ALA A 43 -14.56 -16.31 -12.18
C ALA A 43 -14.56 -15.91 -10.70
N SER A 44 -14.79 -16.88 -9.80
CA SER A 44 -14.72 -16.65 -8.35
C SER A 44 -13.33 -16.20 -7.92
N LEU A 45 -12.29 -16.93 -8.35
CA LEU A 45 -10.89 -16.60 -8.02
C LEU A 45 -10.54 -15.17 -8.42
N ARG A 46 -10.94 -14.75 -9.63
CA ARG A 46 -10.72 -13.38 -10.10
C ARG A 46 -11.46 -12.34 -9.27
N ALA A 47 -12.74 -12.59 -8.97
CA ALA A 47 -13.55 -11.69 -8.16
C ALA A 47 -12.99 -11.54 -6.73
N ASP A 48 -12.64 -12.65 -6.09
CA ASP A 48 -12.10 -12.68 -4.74
C ASP A 48 -10.73 -11.99 -4.69
N THR A 49 -9.85 -12.26 -5.65
CA THR A 49 -8.54 -11.61 -5.74
C THR A 49 -8.67 -10.09 -5.85
N GLU A 50 -9.53 -9.59 -6.74
CA GLU A 50 -9.76 -8.15 -6.90
C GLU A 50 -10.41 -7.51 -5.66
N TYR A 51 -11.35 -8.21 -5.03
CA TYR A 51 -11.95 -7.76 -3.77
C TYR A 51 -10.89 -7.60 -2.68
N TYR A 52 -10.07 -8.62 -2.44
CA TYR A 52 -9.06 -8.58 -1.37
C TYR A 52 -7.96 -7.57 -1.65
N LYS A 53 -7.55 -7.40 -2.90
CA LYS A 53 -6.61 -6.34 -3.31
C LYS A 53 -7.13 -4.95 -2.93
N ARG A 54 -8.41 -4.67 -3.19
CA ARG A 54 -9.05 -3.40 -2.82
C ARG A 54 -9.20 -3.25 -1.31
N GLU A 55 -9.57 -4.33 -0.62
CA GLU A 55 -9.71 -4.33 0.84
C GLU A 55 -8.37 -4.03 1.54
N ILE A 56 -7.29 -4.68 1.10
CA ILE A 56 -5.93 -4.45 1.62
C ILE A 56 -5.49 -3.01 1.34
N ALA A 57 -5.65 -2.53 0.10
CA ALA A 57 -5.27 -1.16 -0.25
C ALA A 57 -6.02 -0.13 0.61
N LEU A 58 -7.31 -0.34 0.90
CA LEU A 58 -8.08 0.54 1.78
C LEU A 58 -7.59 0.48 3.23
N LYS A 59 -7.26 -0.72 3.73
CA LYS A 59 -6.71 -0.91 5.09
C LYS A 59 -5.34 -0.23 5.23
N GLU A 60 -4.46 -0.42 4.26
CA GLU A 60 -3.15 0.24 4.20
C GLU A 60 -3.31 1.74 4.17
N ARG A 61 -4.20 2.27 3.32
CA ARG A 61 -4.49 3.70 3.25
C ARG A 61 -4.93 4.25 4.60
N ARG A 62 -5.92 3.63 5.26
CA ARG A 62 -6.40 4.07 6.58
C ARG A 62 -5.31 3.98 7.66
N MET A 63 -4.46 2.95 7.60
CA MET A 63 -3.35 2.80 8.53
C MET A 63 -2.33 3.95 8.35
N VAL A 64 -1.97 4.27 7.12
CA VAL A 64 -1.06 5.38 6.81
C VAL A 64 -1.68 6.73 7.18
N GLU A 65 -2.96 6.95 6.87
CA GLU A 65 -3.71 8.15 7.26
C GLU A 65 -3.68 8.33 8.79
N GLY A 66 -4.02 7.30 9.57
CA GLY A 66 -4.01 7.36 11.03
C GLY A 66 -2.62 7.60 11.62
N LEU A 67 -1.60 6.93 11.10
CA LEU A 67 -0.21 7.14 11.53
C LEU A 67 0.24 8.59 11.25
N TYR A 68 -0.13 9.13 10.09
CA TYR A 68 0.20 10.51 9.74
C TYR A 68 -0.49 11.52 10.65
N GLU A 69 -1.77 11.31 10.97
CA GLU A 69 -2.50 12.14 11.95
C GLU A 69 -1.86 12.10 13.34
N ASP A 70 -1.38 10.93 13.78
CA ASP A 70 -0.67 10.80 15.05
C ASP A 70 0.68 11.52 15.04
N ILE A 71 1.44 11.45 13.94
CA ILE A 71 2.66 12.23 13.77
C ILE A 71 2.35 13.73 13.85
N LEU A 72 1.33 14.22 13.13
CA LEU A 72 0.94 15.63 13.17
C LEU A 72 0.55 16.10 14.59
N ARG A 73 -0.13 15.24 15.35
CA ARG A 73 -0.49 15.50 16.74
C ARG A 73 0.77 15.66 17.60
N GLU A 74 1.72 14.74 17.49
CA GLU A 74 2.98 14.80 18.24
C GLU A 74 3.85 15.99 17.85
N ILE A 75 3.92 16.33 16.56
CA ILE A 75 4.56 17.56 16.08
C ILE A 75 3.95 18.78 16.80
N GLY A 76 2.62 18.87 16.87
CA GLY A 76 1.93 19.97 17.55
C GLY A 76 2.25 20.05 19.05
N GLU A 77 2.34 18.91 19.74
CA GLU A 77 2.69 18.89 21.16
C GLU A 77 4.16 19.24 21.42
N VAL A 78 5.09 18.76 20.60
CA VAL A 78 6.52 19.15 20.68
C VAL A 78 6.69 20.63 20.37
N ALA A 79 6.02 21.15 19.33
CA ALA A 79 6.07 22.55 18.96
C ALA A 79 5.62 23.47 20.10
N LYS A 80 4.47 23.18 20.74
CA LYS A 80 3.98 23.92 21.91
C LYS A 80 4.97 23.92 23.07
N GLN A 81 5.62 22.78 23.33
CA GLN A 81 6.57 22.66 24.44
C GLN A 81 7.86 23.43 24.21
N LYS A 82 8.23 23.64 22.95
CA LYS A 82 9.42 24.37 22.53
C LYS A 82 9.15 25.83 22.13
N ASP A 83 7.92 26.30 22.32
CA ASP A 83 7.50 27.65 21.92
C ASP A 83 7.74 27.93 20.42
N LEU A 84 7.43 26.95 19.58
CA LEU A 84 7.54 27.05 18.13
C LEU A 84 6.18 27.38 17.50
N ASP A 85 6.08 28.55 16.86
CA ASP A 85 4.86 28.99 16.19
C ASP A 85 4.60 28.28 14.85
N LEU A 86 5.68 27.84 14.18
CA LEU A 86 5.63 27.21 12.86
C LEU A 86 6.60 26.03 12.80
N VAL A 87 6.15 24.95 12.17
CA VAL A 87 6.97 23.77 11.86
C VAL A 87 6.90 23.54 10.35
N PHE A 88 8.06 23.42 9.72
CA PHE A 88 8.17 23.08 8.30
C PHE A 88 8.75 21.68 8.16
N GLU A 89 8.25 20.96 7.17
CA GLU A 89 8.89 19.74 6.70
C GLU A 89 10.28 20.07 6.14
N ARG A 90 11.31 19.35 6.60
CA ARG A 90 12.65 19.43 6.03
C ARG A 90 12.76 18.42 4.89
N SER A 91 12.91 18.93 3.67
CA SER A 91 13.23 18.14 2.48
C SER A 91 14.45 18.75 1.78
N GLU A 92 15.46 17.94 1.49
CA GLU A 92 16.63 18.36 0.73
C GLU A 92 16.46 17.89 -0.72
N PRO A 93 16.26 18.81 -1.69
CA PRO A 93 15.97 18.43 -3.06
C PRO A 93 17.23 17.96 -3.79
N GLU A 94 17.16 16.76 -4.38
CA GLU A 94 18.18 16.28 -5.31
C GLU A 94 17.96 16.88 -6.71
N LEU A 95 18.72 17.92 -7.05
CA LEU A 95 18.53 18.68 -8.30
C LEU A 95 19.30 18.13 -9.50
N SER A 96 20.33 17.32 -9.26
CA SER A 96 21.36 16.95 -10.26
C SER A 96 20.89 15.95 -11.32
N ALA A 97 19.68 15.42 -11.23
CA ALA A 97 19.14 14.40 -12.14
C ALA A 97 17.74 14.70 -12.70
N LEU A 98 17.20 15.91 -12.47
CA LEU A 98 15.82 16.23 -12.82
C LEU A 98 15.69 16.81 -14.24
N GLY A 99 14.67 16.35 -14.97
CA GLY A 99 14.24 17.04 -16.19
C GLY A 99 13.60 18.40 -15.86
N PRO A 100 13.40 19.31 -16.85
CA PRO A 100 12.89 20.66 -16.59
C PRO A 100 11.58 20.72 -15.80
N GLN A 101 10.63 19.82 -16.07
CA GLN A 101 9.34 19.79 -15.37
C GLN A 101 9.45 19.30 -13.92
N GLU A 102 10.34 18.33 -13.67
CA GLU A 102 10.59 17.79 -12.33
C GLU A 102 11.35 18.81 -11.50
N LEU A 103 12.27 19.55 -12.12
CA LEU A 103 12.98 20.65 -11.48
C LEU A 103 12.00 21.75 -11.02
N ASP A 104 11.08 22.18 -11.88
CA ASP A 104 10.05 23.16 -11.52
C ASP A 104 9.17 22.69 -10.35
N ALA A 105 8.73 21.42 -10.39
CA ALA A 105 7.93 20.83 -9.33
C ALA A 105 8.71 20.81 -8.00
N THR A 106 9.94 20.30 -8.01
CA THR A 106 10.81 20.23 -6.83
C THR A 106 11.07 21.60 -6.22
N ILE A 107 11.39 22.62 -7.04
CA ILE A 107 11.57 24.00 -6.57
C ILE A 107 10.28 24.53 -5.95
N SER A 108 9.13 24.32 -6.60
CA SER A 108 7.84 24.83 -6.11
C SER A 108 7.37 24.19 -4.80
N THR A 109 7.80 22.96 -4.52
CA THR A 109 7.42 22.20 -3.32
C THR A 109 8.46 22.27 -2.19
N HIS A 110 9.63 22.85 -2.44
CA HIS A 110 10.69 23.00 -1.44
C HIS A 110 10.36 24.18 -0.50
N LYS A 111 9.77 23.85 0.65
CA LYS A 111 9.19 24.84 1.59
C LYS A 111 10.22 25.45 2.54
N LEU A 112 11.31 24.75 2.85
CA LEU A 112 12.32 25.17 3.82
C LEU A 112 13.67 25.37 3.13
N LEU A 113 14.00 26.62 2.80
CA LEU A 113 15.24 26.96 2.09
C LEU A 113 16.47 27.03 2.99
N TYR A 114 16.26 27.27 4.29
CA TYR A 114 17.33 27.40 5.27
C TYR A 114 16.78 27.13 6.69
N SER A 115 17.54 26.38 7.47
CA SER A 115 17.37 26.25 8.92
C SER A 115 18.74 26.18 9.58
N GLY A 116 18.90 26.79 10.75
CA GLY A 116 20.08 26.55 11.58
C GLY A 116 20.05 25.16 12.23
N ASP A 117 21.16 24.75 12.84
CA ASP A 117 21.36 23.37 13.35
C ASP A 117 20.53 22.99 14.59
N CYS A 118 19.90 23.96 15.28
CA CYS A 118 19.29 23.74 16.61
C CYS A 118 17.77 23.53 16.62
N LEU A 119 17.11 23.53 15.45
CA LEU A 119 15.64 23.58 15.35
C LEU A 119 14.99 22.29 14.83
N ASP A 120 15.75 21.20 14.66
CA ASP A 120 15.22 19.92 14.21
C ASP A 120 14.55 19.16 15.38
N ILE A 121 13.24 18.89 15.24
CA ILE A 121 12.43 18.18 16.24
C ILE A 121 12.13 16.72 15.84
N THR A 122 12.68 16.25 14.73
CA THR A 122 12.32 14.96 14.12
C THR A 122 12.50 13.79 15.10
N ASP A 123 13.67 13.68 15.73
CA ASP A 123 13.98 12.58 16.65
C ASP A 123 13.06 12.58 17.88
N GLU A 124 12.72 13.77 18.41
CA GLU A 124 11.84 13.89 19.57
C GLU A 124 10.40 13.49 19.23
N VAL A 125 9.89 13.90 18.06
CA VAL A 125 8.58 13.48 17.57
C VAL A 125 8.55 11.97 17.36
N MET A 126 9.57 11.40 16.71
CA MET A 126 9.67 9.96 16.47
C MET A 126 9.68 9.16 17.77
N ALA A 127 10.43 9.60 18.77
CA ALA A 127 10.45 8.96 20.09
C ALA A 127 9.06 8.93 20.75
N ARG A 128 8.24 9.98 20.59
CA ARG A 128 6.88 10.03 21.14
C ARG A 128 5.89 9.14 20.38
N VAL A 129 5.98 9.11 19.06
CA VAL A 129 5.15 8.24 18.22
C VAL A 129 5.44 6.77 18.54
N ASP A 130 6.72 6.41 18.69
CA ASP A 130 7.11 5.04 19.04
C ASP A 130 6.72 4.65 20.47
N ALA A 131 6.77 5.57 21.42
CA ALA A 131 6.33 5.32 22.81
C ALA A 131 4.81 5.07 22.96
N LYS A 132 4.02 5.37 21.91
CA LYS A 132 2.57 5.13 21.88
C LYS A 132 2.15 3.83 21.20
N LYS A 133 3.10 3.10 20.59
CA LYS A 133 2.87 1.74 20.05
C LYS A 133 2.81 0.71 21.17
#